data_AF-A0A9R0TD55-F1
#
_entry.id   AF-A0A9R0TD55-F1
#
_cell.length_a   1.000
_cell.length_b   1.000
_cell.length_c   1.000
_cell.angle_alpha   90.00
_cell.angle_beta   90.00
_cell.angle_gamma   90.00
#
_symmetry.space_group_name_H-M   'P 1'
#
loop_
_entity.id
_entity.type
_entity.pdbx_description
1 polymer ?
#
loop_
_entity_poly.entity_id
_entity_poly.type
_entity_poly.pdbx_seq_one_letter_code
_entity_poly.pdbx_strand_id
1 'polypeptide(L)'
;MWRLKISEGGSPLLRSGNGFLGRAVWEYDPNAGTPEERADVERLRCDFTRNRSQRKESQDLLMRMQFAKQNGIEANVPTFNLEDNDITEGAILTSLRKALNQYAKLQAKDGHWPGDYSGIMFIMPLLIFSLHVTGTLNVILSSEHRREICRYIYNHQNEDGGWSTQVLTKSTMFGSCLNYAKALR
;
A
#
# COMPACT_ATOMS: atom_id res chain seq x y z
N MET A 1 12.53 6.51 -5.54
CA MET A 1 11.30 5.71 -5.53
C MET A 1 11.19 4.95 -4.22
N TRP A 2 9.98 4.66 -3.76
CA TRP A 2 9.75 3.79 -2.60
C TRP A 2 10.07 2.33 -2.94
N ARG A 3 10.71 1.61 -2.02
CA ARG A 3 11.08 0.19 -2.14
C ARG A 3 10.63 -0.57 -0.90
N LEU A 4 10.14 -1.79 -1.11
CA LEU A 4 9.79 -2.67 -0.01
C LEU A 4 11.01 -3.49 0.42
N LYS A 5 11.46 -3.28 1.66
CA LYS A 5 12.46 -4.11 2.34
C LYS A 5 11.78 -5.17 3.18
N ILE A 6 12.30 -6.40 3.10
CA ILE A 6 11.67 -7.59 3.68
C ILE A 6 12.68 -8.41 4.45
N SER A 7 12.25 -8.91 5.61
CA SER A 7 13.03 -9.72 6.55
C SER A 7 14.32 -9.06 7.04
N GLU A 8 14.43 -7.75 6.90
CA GLU A 8 15.60 -6.98 7.32
C GLU A 8 15.41 -6.42 8.75
N GLY A 9 16.48 -6.49 9.53
CA GLY A 9 16.63 -5.86 10.83
C GLY A 9 17.87 -4.95 10.88
N GLY A 10 18.41 -4.69 12.07
CA GLY A 10 19.69 -3.99 12.21
C GLY A 10 19.74 -2.89 13.26
N SER A 11 18.61 -2.55 13.88
CA SER A 11 18.60 -1.64 15.03
C SER A 11 18.76 -2.42 16.34
N PRO A 12 19.60 -1.97 17.28
CA PRO A 12 19.68 -2.55 18.64
C PRO A 12 18.33 -2.58 19.38
N LEU A 13 17.41 -1.70 19.00
CA LEU A 13 16.05 -1.60 19.56
C LEU A 13 15.03 -2.51 18.87
N LEU A 14 15.41 -3.15 17.76
CA LEU A 14 14.52 -4.02 16.99
C LEU A 14 14.85 -5.49 17.28
N ARG A 15 13.95 -6.20 17.97
CA ARG A 15 14.10 -7.61 18.34
C ARG A 15 13.05 -8.47 17.64
N SER A 16 13.39 -9.72 17.34
CA SER A 16 12.46 -10.69 16.76
C SER A 16 12.77 -12.10 17.25
N GLY A 17 11.72 -12.89 17.50
CA GLY A 17 11.84 -14.32 17.82
C GLY A 17 11.95 -15.24 16.59
N ASN A 18 11.69 -14.73 15.39
CA ASN A 18 11.72 -15.49 14.13
C ASN A 18 12.73 -14.92 13.12
N GLY A 19 13.72 -14.14 13.57
CA GLY A 19 14.72 -13.56 12.67
C GLY A 19 14.16 -12.55 11.66
N PHE A 20 13.09 -11.84 12.04
CA PHE A 20 12.38 -10.83 11.23
C PHE A 20 11.60 -11.36 10.01
N LEU A 21 11.42 -12.68 9.87
CA LEU A 21 10.59 -13.24 8.80
C LEU A 21 9.17 -12.63 8.82
N GLY A 22 8.67 -12.23 7.66
CA GLY A 22 7.37 -11.56 7.50
C GLY A 22 7.40 -10.04 7.75
N ARG A 23 8.53 -9.47 8.16
CA ARG A 23 8.65 -8.02 8.34
C ARG A 23 8.73 -7.32 6.98
N ALA A 24 7.92 -6.28 6.81
CA ALA A 24 7.92 -5.41 5.64
C ALA A 24 8.09 -3.94 6.04
N VAL A 25 8.98 -3.21 5.38
CA VAL A 25 9.23 -1.78 5.61
C VAL A 25 9.41 -1.07 4.27
N TRP A 26 8.68 0.03 4.07
CA TRP A 26 8.89 0.91 2.93
C TRP A 26 10.03 1.89 3.20
N GLU A 27 11.00 1.96 2.30
CA GLU A 27 12.10 2.92 2.34
C GLU A 27 12.12 3.73 1.04
N TYR A 28 12.44 5.02 1.14
CA TYR A 28 12.62 5.85 -0.04
C TYR A 28 14.10 5.88 -0.46
N ASP A 29 14.35 5.53 -1.72
CA ASP A 29 15.67 5.59 -2.33
C ASP A 29 15.62 6.53 -3.55
N PRO A 30 16.28 7.70 -3.54
CA PRO A 30 16.23 8.68 -4.64
C PRO A 30 16.86 8.15 -5.95
N ASN A 31 17.70 7.12 -5.87
CA ASN A 31 18.41 6.52 -7.00
C ASN A 31 17.71 5.26 -7.50
N ALA A 32 16.76 4.71 -6.74
CA ALA A 32 15.98 3.55 -7.15
C ALA A 32 15.06 3.81 -8.35
N GLY A 33 14.98 2.79 -9.21
CA GLY A 33 14.04 2.68 -10.32
C GLY A 33 14.51 3.40 -11.59
N THR A 34 14.25 2.79 -12.75
CA THR A 34 14.47 3.41 -14.06
C THR A 34 13.51 4.60 -14.28
N PRO A 35 13.77 5.48 -15.25
CA PRO A 35 12.84 6.56 -15.60
C PRO A 35 11.41 6.06 -15.87
N GLU A 36 11.29 4.92 -16.55
CA GLU A 36 10.01 4.28 -16.88
C GLU A 36 9.30 3.80 -15.61
N GLU A 37 10.01 3.15 -14.69
CA GLU A 37 9.43 2.69 -13.42
C GLU A 37 8.95 3.86 -12.57
N ARG A 38 9.71 4.96 -12.53
CA ARG A 38 9.31 6.18 -11.82
C ARG A 38 8.06 6.80 -12.46
N ALA A 39 7.98 6.79 -13.79
CA ALA A 39 6.80 7.25 -14.51
C ALA A 39 5.57 6.36 -14.24
N ASP A 40 5.76 5.04 -14.17
CA ASP A 40 4.71 4.10 -13.79
C ASP A 40 4.18 4.36 -12.37
N VAL A 41 5.06 4.59 -11.40
CA VAL A 41 4.65 4.97 -10.03
C VAL A 41 3.82 6.26 -10.04
N GLU A 42 4.20 7.24 -10.84
CA GLU A 42 3.47 8.50 -10.91
C GLU A 42 2.12 8.36 -11.60
N ARG A 43 2.04 7.51 -12.64
CA ARG A 43 0.76 7.10 -13.22
C ARG A 43 -0.13 6.45 -12.16
N LEU A 44 0.39 5.49 -11.38
CA LEU A 44 -0.37 4.81 -10.32
C LEU A 44 -0.89 5.81 -9.27
N ARG A 45 -0.08 6.80 -8.87
CA ARG A 45 -0.51 7.86 -7.93
C ARG A 45 -1.62 8.73 -8.52
N CYS A 46 -1.48 9.14 -9.77
CA CYS A 46 -2.50 9.93 -10.47
C CYS A 46 -3.81 9.15 -10.61
N ASP A 47 -3.73 7.87 -10.97
CA ASP A 47 -4.89 7.00 -11.13
C ASP A 47 -5.59 6.77 -9.80
N PHE A 48 -4.86 6.53 -8.71
CA PHE A 48 -5.46 6.41 -7.38
C PHE A 48 -6.17 7.70 -6.97
N THR A 49 -5.52 8.86 -7.19
CA THR A 49 -6.10 10.17 -6.89
C THR A 49 -7.36 10.45 -7.70
N ARG A 50 -7.37 10.11 -9.01
CA ARG A 50 -8.53 10.28 -9.90
C ARG A 50 -9.71 9.41 -9.48
N ASN A 51 -9.44 8.19 -9.02
CA ASN A 51 -10.46 7.21 -8.67
C ASN A 51 -10.80 7.17 -7.18
N ARG A 52 -10.26 8.10 -6.38
CA ARG A 52 -10.29 8.03 -4.91
C ARG A 52 -11.69 7.95 -4.29
N SER A 53 -12.74 8.46 -4.97
CA SER A 53 -14.12 8.36 -4.50
C SER A 53 -14.77 7.00 -4.84
N GLN A 54 -14.33 6.36 -5.92
CA GLN A 54 -14.87 5.08 -6.40
C GLN A 54 -14.09 3.88 -5.85
N ARG A 55 -12.78 4.05 -5.66
CA ARG A 55 -11.83 3.02 -5.21
C ARG A 55 -10.93 3.64 -4.15
N LYS A 56 -11.24 3.34 -2.90
CA LYS A 56 -10.52 3.87 -1.73
C LYS A 56 -9.32 3.02 -1.34
N GLU A 57 -9.26 1.77 -1.78
CA GLU A 57 -8.16 0.87 -1.46
C GLU A 57 -6.97 1.08 -2.40
N SER A 58 -5.75 0.96 -1.86
CA SER A 58 -4.49 1.11 -2.61
C SER A 58 -4.25 -0.01 -3.63
N GLN A 59 -4.93 -1.15 -3.45
CA GLN A 59 -4.79 -2.39 -4.23
C GLN A 59 -3.36 -2.94 -4.29
N ASP A 60 -2.48 -2.49 -3.39
CA ASP A 60 -1.06 -2.86 -3.38
C ASP A 60 -0.32 -2.64 -4.70
N LEU A 61 -0.78 -1.73 -5.57
CA LEU A 61 -0.29 -1.65 -6.95
C LEU A 61 1.23 -1.43 -7.04
N LEU A 62 1.78 -0.60 -6.16
CA LEU A 62 3.22 -0.37 -6.10
C LEU A 62 3.99 -1.62 -5.66
N MET A 63 3.49 -2.36 -4.66
CA MET A 63 4.08 -3.62 -4.22
C MET A 63 4.02 -4.67 -5.33
N ARG A 64 2.83 -4.86 -5.92
CA ARG A 64 2.60 -5.80 -7.03
C ARG A 64 3.50 -5.50 -8.23
N MET A 65 3.70 -4.22 -8.57
CA MET A 65 4.62 -3.79 -9.63
C MET A 65 6.06 -4.24 -9.34
N GLN A 66 6.54 -4.06 -8.09
CA GLN A 66 7.90 -4.48 -7.71
C GLN A 66 8.06 -6.00 -7.68
N PHE A 67 7.05 -6.72 -7.19
CA PHE A 67 7.08 -8.18 -7.04
C PHE A 67 6.92 -8.93 -8.35
N ALA A 68 6.03 -8.45 -9.22
CA ALA A 68 5.86 -9.01 -10.56
C ALA A 68 7.18 -9.00 -11.35
N LYS A 69 7.99 -7.95 -11.18
CA LYS A 69 9.33 -7.86 -11.78
C LYS A 69 10.33 -8.81 -11.10
N GLN A 70 10.37 -8.84 -9.78
CA GLN A 70 11.36 -9.63 -9.03
C GLN A 70 11.18 -11.14 -9.22
N ASN A 71 9.93 -11.61 -9.24
CA ASN A 71 9.65 -13.04 -9.29
C ASN A 71 9.61 -13.60 -10.73
N GLY A 72 9.65 -12.75 -11.76
CA GLY A 72 9.92 -13.15 -13.16
C GLY A 72 8.93 -14.12 -13.81
N ILE A 73 7.81 -14.44 -13.15
CA ILE A 73 6.84 -15.39 -13.69
C ILE A 73 5.99 -14.68 -14.73
N GLU A 74 6.09 -15.06 -16.01
CA GLU A 74 5.25 -14.53 -17.08
C GLU A 74 3.76 -14.76 -16.81
N ALA A 75 2.93 -13.78 -17.14
CA ALA A 75 1.48 -13.83 -16.98
C ALA A 75 0.80 -14.30 -18.28
N ASN A 76 1.21 -15.44 -18.83
CA ASN A 76 0.46 -16.08 -19.91
C ASN A 76 -0.59 -17.02 -19.32
N VAL A 77 -1.61 -16.45 -18.67
CA VAL A 77 -2.86 -17.19 -18.43
C VAL A 77 -3.99 -16.42 -19.10
N PRO A 78 -4.64 -17.00 -20.12
CA PRO A 78 -5.72 -16.34 -20.85
C PRO A 78 -6.78 -15.78 -19.90
N THR A 79 -7.35 -14.63 -20.26
CA THR A 79 -8.48 -14.04 -19.55
C THR A 79 -9.74 -14.50 -20.24
N PHE A 80 -10.54 -15.31 -19.55
CA PHE A 80 -11.86 -15.72 -20.02
C PHE A 80 -12.89 -14.83 -19.33
N ASN A 81 -13.74 -14.18 -20.11
CA ASN A 81 -15.01 -13.67 -19.60
C ASN A 81 -15.96 -14.86 -19.61
N LEU A 82 -16.21 -15.45 -18.44
CA LEU A 82 -17.21 -16.52 -18.32
C LEU A 82 -18.58 -15.87 -18.20
N GLU A 83 -19.51 -16.23 -19.08
CA GLU A 83 -20.94 -16.00 -18.85
C GLU A 83 -21.48 -17.07 -17.89
N ASP A 84 -22.58 -16.80 -17.18
CA ASP A 84 -23.11 -17.68 -16.11
C ASP A 84 -23.41 -19.13 -16.57
N ASN A 85 -23.57 -19.35 -17.88
CA ASN A 85 -23.82 -20.67 -18.47
C ASN A 85 -22.54 -21.49 -18.78
N ASP A 86 -21.34 -20.92 -18.62
CA ASP A 86 -20.04 -21.54 -18.98
C ASP A 86 -19.27 -22.11 -17.78
N ILE A 87 -19.92 -22.26 -16.62
CA ILE A 87 -19.29 -22.78 -15.40
C ILE A 87 -19.10 -24.30 -15.51
N THR A 88 -18.02 -24.70 -16.17
CA THR A 88 -17.55 -26.08 -16.28
C THR A 88 -16.43 -26.35 -15.28
N GLU A 89 -16.21 -27.61 -14.92
CA GLU A 89 -15.06 -28.02 -14.08
C GLU A 89 -13.72 -27.53 -14.68
N GLY A 90 -13.56 -27.62 -16.00
CA GLY A 90 -12.39 -27.11 -16.72
C GLY A 90 -12.19 -25.59 -16.56
N ALA A 91 -13.28 -24.80 -16.61
CA ALA A 91 -13.24 -23.36 -16.38
C ALA A 91 -12.85 -23.02 -14.94
N ILE A 92 -13.38 -23.77 -13.95
CA ILE A 92 -13.02 -23.62 -12.53
C ILE A 92 -11.54 -23.92 -12.30
N LEU A 93 -11.04 -25.06 -12.80
CA LEU A 93 -9.64 -25.46 -12.65
C LEU A 93 -8.68 -24.46 -13.30
N THR A 94 -9.05 -23.94 -14.46
CA THR A 94 -8.27 -22.91 -15.16
C THR A 94 -8.22 -21.61 -14.36
N SER A 95 -9.36 -21.17 -13.82
CA SER A 95 -9.46 -19.98 -12.97
C SER A 95 -8.70 -20.12 -11.66
N LEU A 96 -8.78 -21.28 -11.01
CA LEU A 96 -8.01 -21.59 -9.80
C LEU A 96 -6.52 -21.57 -10.07
N ARG A 97 -6.06 -22.22 -11.15
CA ARG A 97 -4.65 -22.22 -11.54
C ARG A 97 -4.16 -20.81 -11.85
N LYS A 98 -4.99 -19.97 -12.46
CA LYS A 98 -4.69 -18.54 -12.68
C LYS A 98 -4.50 -17.79 -11.37
N ALA A 99 -5.44 -17.95 -10.43
CA ALA A 99 -5.39 -17.29 -9.13
C ALA A 99 -4.14 -17.72 -8.33
N LEU A 100 -3.87 -19.03 -8.26
CA LEU A 100 -2.69 -19.57 -7.57
C LEU A 100 -1.38 -19.04 -8.19
N ASN A 101 -1.28 -19.03 -9.53
CA ASN A 101 -0.13 -18.48 -10.22
C ASN A 101 0.04 -16.97 -9.96
N GLN A 102 -1.05 -16.21 -9.85
CA GLN A 102 -1.01 -14.79 -9.52
C GLN A 102 -0.55 -14.55 -8.08
N TYR A 103 -1.07 -15.31 -7.11
CA TYR A 103 -0.66 -15.17 -5.71
C TYR A 103 0.78 -15.64 -5.48
N ALA A 104 1.23 -16.70 -6.14
CA ALA A 104 2.62 -17.17 -6.05
C ALA A 104 3.61 -16.07 -6.47
N LYS A 105 3.26 -15.23 -7.46
CA LYS A 105 4.08 -14.07 -7.88
C LYS A 105 4.22 -12.99 -6.83
N LEU A 106 3.31 -12.93 -5.88
CA LEU A 106 3.32 -11.94 -4.80
C LEU A 106 4.00 -12.48 -3.54
N GLN A 107 4.42 -13.74 -3.52
CA GLN A 107 5.15 -14.30 -2.39
C GLN A 107 6.55 -13.67 -2.30
N ALA A 108 6.91 -13.23 -1.10
CA ALA A 108 8.24 -12.73 -0.80
C ALA A 108 9.25 -13.86 -0.68
N LYS A 109 10.53 -13.50 -0.81
CA LYS A 109 11.68 -14.43 -0.74
C LYS A 109 11.76 -15.23 0.58
N ASP A 110 11.16 -14.73 1.65
CA ASP A 110 11.08 -15.36 2.97
C ASP A 110 9.75 -16.11 3.20
N GLY A 111 8.93 -16.24 2.17
CA GLY A 111 7.73 -17.06 2.14
C GLY A 111 6.43 -16.36 2.55
N HIS A 112 6.48 -15.12 3.05
CA HIS A 112 5.26 -14.37 3.40
C HIS A 112 4.64 -13.65 2.19
N TRP A 113 3.40 -13.18 2.35
CA TRP A 113 2.74 -12.30 1.38
C TRP A 113 2.66 -10.88 1.95
N PRO A 114 3.47 -9.93 1.44
CA PRO A 114 3.30 -8.53 1.83
C PRO A 114 1.97 -8.00 1.31
N GLY A 115 1.37 -7.10 2.05
CA GLY A 115 0.13 -6.46 1.67
C GLY A 115 -0.17 -5.26 2.55
N ASP A 116 -0.99 -4.36 2.01
CA ASP A 116 -1.52 -3.23 2.74
C ASP A 116 -2.47 -3.72 3.84
N TYR A 117 -2.21 -3.26 5.07
CA TYR A 117 -3.07 -3.48 6.22
C TYR A 117 -3.56 -2.14 6.78
N SER A 118 -3.90 -1.23 5.87
CA SER A 118 -4.54 0.04 6.16
C SER A 118 -6.05 -0.12 6.39
N GLY A 119 -6.72 0.99 6.68
CA GLY A 119 -8.16 1.01 6.88
C GLY A 119 -8.59 1.96 7.99
N ILE A 120 -7.73 2.18 8.98
CA ILE A 120 -8.02 3.05 10.13
C ILE A 120 -7.35 4.42 9.96
N MET A 121 -8.16 5.47 9.93
CA MET A 121 -7.74 6.83 9.56
C MET A 121 -7.23 7.69 10.72
N PHE A 122 -7.26 7.20 11.96
CA PHE A 122 -6.76 7.95 13.13
C PHE A 122 -5.37 7.50 13.60
N ILE A 123 -4.83 6.37 13.12
CA ILE A 123 -3.50 5.87 13.53
C ILE A 123 -2.40 6.85 13.12
N MET A 124 -2.42 7.29 11.86
CA MET A 124 -1.41 8.22 11.32
C MET A 124 -1.43 9.58 12.03
N PRO A 125 -2.59 10.25 12.23
CA PRO A 125 -2.65 11.47 13.02
C PRO A 125 -2.10 11.35 14.44
N LEU A 126 -2.40 10.24 15.13
CA LEU A 126 -1.89 9.99 16.47
C LEU A 126 -0.38 9.80 16.48
N LEU A 127 0.18 9.04 15.53
CA LEU A 127 1.63 8.91 15.38
C LEU A 127 2.30 10.28 15.18
N ILE A 128 1.78 11.11 14.27
CA ILE A 128 2.33 12.44 14.01
C ILE A 128 2.23 13.33 15.26
N PHE A 129 1.14 13.22 16.03
CA PHE A 129 1.01 13.93 17.29
C PHE A 129 2.06 13.49 18.32
N SER A 130 2.25 12.20 18.52
CA SER A 130 3.28 11.66 19.41
C SER A 130 4.69 12.07 19.00
N LEU A 131 5.02 12.02 17.71
CA LEU A 131 6.32 12.45 17.18
C LEU A 131 6.54 13.96 17.32
N HIS A 132 5.48 14.75 17.21
CA HIS A 132 5.55 16.20 17.42
C HIS A 132 5.83 16.53 18.89
N VAL A 133 5.07 15.93 19.82
CA VAL A 133 5.24 16.15 21.26
C VAL A 133 6.61 15.69 21.75
N THR A 134 7.15 14.59 21.19
CA THR A 134 8.48 14.09 21.56
C THR A 134 9.64 14.78 20.82
N GLY A 135 9.35 15.73 19.91
CA GLY A 135 10.39 16.44 19.15
C GLY A 135 11.12 15.59 18.11
N THR A 136 10.63 14.39 17.79
CA THR A 136 11.29 13.43 16.89
C THR A 136 10.68 13.37 15.49
N LEU A 137 9.72 14.25 15.17
CA LEU A 137 9.03 14.28 13.88
C LEU A 137 9.98 14.32 12.67
N ASN A 138 10.99 15.21 12.70
CA ASN A 138 11.99 15.33 11.62
C ASN A 138 13.06 14.24 11.64
N VAL A 139 13.17 13.49 12.75
CA VAL A 139 14.11 12.38 12.89
C VAL A 139 13.51 11.11 12.27
N ILE A 140 12.22 10.87 12.51
CA ILE A 140 11.52 9.65 12.07
C ILE A 140 10.90 9.80 10.68
N LEU A 141 10.27 10.95 10.38
CA LEU A 141 9.57 11.18 9.11
C LEU A 141 10.36 12.12 8.21
N SER A 142 10.98 11.55 7.17
CA SER A 142 11.61 12.31 6.09
C SER A 142 10.59 13.15 5.30
N SER A 143 11.09 14.01 4.40
CA SER A 143 10.23 14.84 3.55
C SER A 143 9.33 14.00 2.62
N GLU A 144 9.80 12.83 2.23
CA GLU A 144 9.14 11.86 1.37
C GLU A 144 8.01 11.18 2.13
N HIS A 145 8.26 10.75 3.37
CA HIS A 145 7.21 10.22 4.24
C HIS A 145 6.08 11.22 4.38
N ARG A 146 6.38 12.50 4.65
CA ARG A 146 5.35 13.55 4.78
C ARG A 146 4.55 13.73 3.51
N ARG A 147 5.20 13.76 2.35
CA ARG A 147 4.54 13.86 1.05
C ARG A 147 3.56 12.70 0.83
N GLU A 148 3.96 11.47 1.15
CA GLU A 148 3.05 10.31 1.04
C GLU A 148 1.92 10.34 2.07
N ILE A 149 2.21 10.75 3.31
CA ILE A 149 1.20 10.86 4.36
C ILE A 149 0.14 11.90 3.98
N CYS A 150 0.55 13.07 3.51
CA CYS A 150 -0.38 14.08 3.01
C CYS A 150 -1.18 13.53 1.82
N ARG A 151 -0.53 12.90 0.84
CA ARG A 151 -1.23 12.29 -0.30
C ARG A 151 -2.25 11.25 0.14
N TYR A 152 -1.90 10.38 1.09
CA TYR A 152 -2.79 9.38 1.66
C TYR A 152 -3.99 10.06 2.33
N ILE A 153 -3.78 11.05 3.21
CA ILE A 153 -4.86 11.75 3.90
C ILE A 153 -5.79 12.41 2.87
N TYR A 154 -5.27 13.17 1.91
CA TYR A 154 -6.09 13.85 0.91
C TYR A 154 -6.84 12.89 -0.02
N ASN A 155 -6.25 11.74 -0.35
CA ASN A 155 -6.95 10.74 -1.16
C ASN A 155 -8.11 10.07 -0.41
N HIS A 156 -8.12 10.12 0.93
CA HIS A 156 -9.20 9.57 1.74
C HIS A 156 -10.19 10.63 2.25
N GLN A 157 -10.08 11.88 1.78
CA GLN A 157 -11.08 12.90 2.06
C GLN A 157 -12.37 12.57 1.32
N ASN A 158 -13.49 12.59 2.03
CA ASN A 158 -14.82 12.39 1.43
C ASN A 158 -15.26 13.64 0.66
N GLU A 159 -16.29 13.50 -0.17
CA GLU A 159 -16.84 14.58 -0.99
C GLU A 159 -17.38 15.76 -0.16
N ASP A 160 -17.80 15.49 1.09
CA ASP A 160 -18.21 16.52 2.06
C ASP A 160 -17.03 17.29 2.69
N GLY A 161 -15.80 17.00 2.28
CA GLY A 161 -14.58 17.62 2.80
C GLY A 161 -14.10 17.03 4.13
N GLY A 162 -14.82 16.09 4.72
CA GLY A 162 -14.47 15.43 5.96
C GLY A 162 -13.66 14.14 5.80
N TRP A 163 -13.28 13.56 6.94
CA TRP A 163 -12.68 12.24 7.02
C TRP A 163 -13.47 11.37 8.00
N SER A 164 -13.46 10.08 7.72
CA SER A 164 -14.03 9.09 8.62
C SER A 164 -12.98 8.50 9.56
N THR A 165 -13.40 7.64 10.48
CA THR A 165 -12.48 6.82 11.29
C THR A 165 -11.94 5.62 10.51
N GLN A 166 -12.64 5.21 9.45
CA GLN A 166 -12.21 4.14 8.54
C GLN A 166 -12.24 4.61 7.08
N VAL A 167 -11.42 4.03 6.20
CA VAL A 167 -11.31 4.48 4.80
C VAL A 167 -12.65 4.43 4.04
N LEU A 168 -13.48 3.39 4.25
CA LEU A 168 -14.69 3.15 3.46
C LEU A 168 -15.95 3.85 3.98
N THR A 169 -15.87 4.57 5.09
CA THR A 169 -17.06 5.09 5.80
C THR A 169 -17.27 6.60 5.60
N LYS A 170 -18.46 7.08 5.97
CA LYS A 170 -18.84 8.50 5.93
C LYS A 170 -18.06 9.33 6.94
N SER A 171 -17.93 10.62 6.70
CA SER A 171 -17.20 11.54 7.56
C SER A 171 -17.74 11.54 8.98
N THR A 172 -16.84 11.72 9.94
CA THR A 172 -17.17 11.82 11.36
C THR A 172 -16.43 13.03 11.94
N MET A 173 -16.99 13.65 12.97
CA MET A 173 -16.31 14.75 13.66
C MET A 173 -14.88 14.35 14.10
N PHE A 174 -14.76 13.17 14.72
CA PHE A 174 -13.47 12.66 15.22
C PHE A 174 -12.46 12.45 14.08
N GLY A 175 -12.86 11.76 13.01
CA GLY A 175 -12.01 11.53 11.84
C GLY A 175 -11.57 12.83 11.18
N SER A 176 -12.51 13.76 10.98
CA SER A 176 -12.24 15.06 10.36
C SER A 176 -11.29 15.92 11.19
N CYS A 177 -11.54 16.08 12.49
CA CYS A 177 -10.70 16.91 13.36
C CYS A 177 -9.25 16.40 13.41
N LEU A 178 -9.05 15.08 13.53
CA LEU A 178 -7.72 14.48 13.60
C LEU A 178 -6.93 14.65 12.30
N ASN A 179 -7.58 14.40 11.16
CA ASN A 179 -6.90 14.50 9.86
C ASN A 179 -6.65 15.95 9.43
N TYR A 180 -7.58 16.87 9.72
CA TYR A 180 -7.43 18.30 9.43
C TYR A 180 -6.23 18.93 10.13
N ALA A 181 -6.07 18.65 11.44
CA ALA A 181 -4.97 19.21 12.24
C ALA A 181 -3.57 18.80 11.71
N LYS A 182 -3.51 17.75 10.89
CA LYS A 182 -2.27 17.26 10.28
C LYS A 182 -2.11 17.65 8.81
N ALA A 183 -3.20 17.78 8.06
CA ALA A 183 -3.13 18.17 6.66
C ALA A 183 -2.64 19.62 6.44
N LEU A 184 -2.76 20.49 7.45
CA LEU A 184 -2.45 21.93 7.37
C LEU A 184 -1.09 22.35 7.96
N ARG A 185 -0.17 21.42 8.22
CA ARG A 185 1.18 21.69 8.73
C ARG A 185 2.22 20.85 8.02
#